data_AF-A0A5M3MQH4-F1
#
_entry.id   AF-A0A5M3MQH4-F1
#
_cell.length_a   1.000
_cell.length_b   1.000
_cell.length_c   1.000
_cell.angle_alpha   90.00
_cell.angle_beta   90.00
_cell.angle_gamma   90.00
#
_symmetry.space_group_name_H-M   'P 1'
#
loop_
_entity.id
_entity.type
_entity.pdbx_description
1 polymer ?
#
loop_
_entity_poly.entity_id
_entity_poly.type
_entity_poly.pdbx_seq_one_letter_code
_entity_poly.pdbx_strand_id
1 'polypeptide(L)'
;MMASSSNDTPMFEKEGYHGADYKENRDLVVAELVSLGYSLPTNFLYSSNSDTFTSTANIVIDPAMDIPRRLLSWDVLSLLPKGLWPNMKLYRDEGSILGNVVLLPPNIPPSTGDSVPRAQRKRAKLKIEAKKGCITTRIHSLYNETPYTLEILADGDVELYIPASFRGLLRLTAPRPQNQQPQVILCDELKNASTPLGDNWWSRERKWYVGDNRAVTNKTEEGDEVVVDAKTGRINVYYVEDLALEIN
;
A
#
# COMPACT_ATOMS: atom_id res chain seq x y z
N MET A 1 -33.78 -18.94 -37.91
CA MET A 1 -33.94 -18.95 -36.45
C MET A 1 -32.74 -19.67 -35.87
N MET A 2 -31.74 -18.92 -35.40
CA MET A 2 -30.54 -19.46 -34.77
C MET A 2 -30.61 -19.15 -33.27
N ALA A 3 -30.45 -20.19 -32.47
CA ALA A 3 -30.58 -20.17 -31.02
C ALA A 3 -29.42 -19.41 -30.38
N SER A 4 -29.76 -18.45 -29.52
CA SER A 4 -28.84 -17.73 -28.63
C SER A 4 -28.44 -18.64 -27.46
N SER A 5 -27.16 -19.02 -27.36
CA SER A 5 -26.60 -19.65 -26.17
C SER A 5 -26.23 -18.57 -25.16
N SER A 6 -27.00 -18.46 -24.09
CA SER A 6 -26.66 -17.69 -22.90
C SER A 6 -25.54 -18.41 -22.14
N ASN A 7 -24.33 -17.84 -22.16
CA ASN A 7 -23.26 -18.24 -21.26
C ASN A 7 -23.50 -17.59 -19.91
N ASP A 8 -24.19 -18.31 -19.02
CA ASP A 8 -24.23 -18.01 -17.60
C ASP A 8 -22.84 -18.33 -17.01
N THR A 9 -22.05 -17.28 -16.78
CA THR A 9 -20.82 -17.38 -16.00
C THR A 9 -21.20 -17.22 -14.54
N PRO A 10 -20.97 -18.20 -13.65
CA PRO A 10 -21.22 -18.01 -12.23
C PRO A 10 -20.21 -16.99 -11.69
N MET A 11 -20.68 -15.80 -11.35
CA MET A 11 -19.94 -14.88 -10.48
C MET A 11 -19.87 -15.55 -9.11
N PHE A 12 -18.69 -16.06 -8.76
CA PHE A 12 -18.35 -16.36 -7.39
C PHE A 12 -18.23 -15.03 -6.63
N GLU A 13 -19.34 -14.57 -6.05
CA GLU A 13 -19.28 -13.68 -4.90
C GLU A 13 -18.64 -14.48 -3.76
N LYS A 14 -17.30 -14.40 -3.63
CA LYS A 14 -16.66 -14.75 -2.37
C LYS A 14 -17.20 -13.76 -1.34
N GLU A 15 -18.01 -14.26 -0.40
CA GLU A 15 -18.48 -13.49 0.75
C GLU A 15 -17.26 -12.92 1.48
N GLY A 16 -16.96 -11.66 1.19
CA GLY A 16 -15.91 -10.91 1.88
C GLY A 16 -16.31 -10.77 3.34
N TYR A 17 -15.44 -11.22 4.23
CA TYR A 17 -15.59 -11.11 5.67
C TYR A 17 -16.01 -9.67 6.06
N HIS A 18 -17.17 -9.50 6.68
CA HIS A 18 -17.70 -8.19 7.03
C HIS A 18 -16.91 -7.58 8.20
N GLY A 19 -16.53 -6.29 8.12
CA GLY A 19 -15.65 -5.62 9.09
C GLY A 19 -16.10 -5.58 10.57
N ALA A 20 -17.31 -6.03 10.88
CA ALA A 20 -17.76 -6.26 12.26
C ALA A 20 -17.02 -7.45 12.92
N ASP A 21 -16.70 -8.47 12.11
CA ASP A 21 -16.15 -9.75 12.55
C ASP A 21 -14.64 -9.64 12.91
N TYR A 22 -13.90 -8.77 12.22
CA TYR A 22 -12.49 -8.51 12.53
C TYR A 22 -12.25 -8.02 13.96
N LYS A 23 -13.14 -7.19 14.51
CA LYS A 23 -12.92 -6.62 15.85
C LYS A 23 -13.01 -7.68 16.94
N GLU A 24 -13.87 -8.67 16.76
CA GLU A 24 -14.05 -9.79 17.67
C GLU A 24 -12.94 -10.84 17.45
N ASN A 25 -12.45 -10.96 16.22
CA ASN A 25 -11.48 -11.99 15.81
C ASN A 25 -10.08 -11.47 15.49
N ARG A 26 -9.72 -10.30 15.99
CA ARG A 26 -8.41 -9.67 15.70
C ARG A 26 -7.24 -10.59 16.03
N ASP A 27 -7.29 -11.25 17.19
CA ASP A 27 -6.21 -12.14 17.61
C ASP A 27 -6.09 -13.38 16.73
N LEU A 28 -7.22 -13.91 16.23
CA LEU A 28 -7.24 -15.01 15.25
C LEU A 28 -6.66 -14.57 13.91
N VAL A 29 -7.04 -13.38 13.43
CA VAL A 29 -6.49 -12.79 12.20
C VAL A 29 -4.98 -12.62 12.32
N VAL A 30 -4.50 -12.09 13.45
CA VAL A 30 -3.06 -11.94 13.70
C VAL A 30 -2.37 -13.30 13.77
N ALA A 31 -2.96 -14.28 14.44
CA ALA A 31 -2.40 -15.64 14.52
C ALA A 31 -2.28 -16.27 13.12
N GLU A 32 -3.28 -16.09 12.27
CA GLU A 32 -3.28 -16.60 10.91
C GLU A 32 -2.26 -15.87 10.01
N LEU A 33 -2.14 -14.55 10.11
CA LEU A 33 -1.07 -13.83 9.41
C LEU A 33 0.32 -14.33 9.82
N VAL A 34 0.53 -14.63 11.11
CA VAL A 34 1.78 -15.22 11.59
C VAL A 34 1.97 -16.65 11.08
N SER A 35 0.90 -17.44 10.99
CA SER A 35 0.93 -18.80 10.42
C SER A 35 1.37 -18.79 8.94
N LEU A 36 0.95 -17.75 8.20
CA LEU A 36 1.36 -17.46 6.82
C LEU A 36 2.76 -16.85 6.70
N GLY A 37 3.48 -16.69 7.81
CA GLY A 37 4.86 -16.19 7.84
C GLY A 37 5.00 -14.67 7.81
N TYR A 38 3.96 -13.92 8.16
CA TYR A 38 4.07 -12.48 8.40
C TYR A 38 4.59 -12.18 9.82
N SER A 39 5.15 -10.98 10.01
CA SER A 39 5.58 -10.51 11.32
C SER A 39 4.41 -10.35 12.30
N LEU A 40 4.71 -10.30 13.59
CA LEU A 40 3.77 -9.74 14.55
C LEU A 40 3.44 -8.26 14.19
N PRO A 41 2.23 -7.78 14.51
CA PRO A 41 1.84 -6.40 14.24
C PRO A 41 2.74 -5.39 14.95
N THR A 42 3.07 -4.31 14.25
CA THR A 42 3.82 -3.17 14.81
C THR A 42 3.33 -1.85 14.22
N ASN A 43 3.44 -0.74 14.96
CA ASN A 43 3.26 0.59 14.38
C ASN A 43 4.56 1.20 13.83
N PHE A 44 5.71 0.55 14.06
CA PHE A 44 7.03 1.05 13.71
C PHE A 44 7.93 -0.11 13.28
N LEU A 45 8.44 -0.03 12.06
CA LEU A 45 9.49 -0.90 11.55
C LEU A 45 10.51 -0.07 10.80
N TYR A 46 11.77 -0.16 11.21
CA TYR A 46 12.90 0.33 10.43
C TYR A 46 13.82 -0.83 10.12
N SER A 47 14.02 -1.11 8.83
CA SER A 47 14.96 -2.11 8.37
C SER A 47 15.92 -1.47 7.38
N SER A 48 17.17 -1.37 7.77
CA SER A 48 18.29 -1.04 6.90
C SER A 48 19.27 -2.19 6.97
N ASN A 49 19.49 -2.88 5.86
CA ASN A 49 20.53 -3.89 5.79
C ASN A 49 21.43 -3.55 4.59
N SER A 50 22.74 -3.76 4.76
CA SER A 50 23.77 -3.46 3.77
C SER A 50 24.06 -4.63 2.83
N ASP A 51 23.51 -5.81 3.08
CA ASP A 51 23.74 -6.98 2.23
C ASP A 51 23.27 -6.76 0.79
N THR A 52 24.01 -7.32 -0.17
CA THR A 52 23.80 -7.13 -1.62
C THR A 52 22.66 -7.94 -2.23
N PHE A 53 21.98 -8.77 -1.43
CA PHE A 53 20.92 -9.69 -1.88
C PHE A 53 19.51 -9.11 -1.71
N THR A 54 18.54 -9.74 -2.40
CA THR A 54 17.12 -9.39 -2.30
C THR A 54 16.58 -9.60 -0.87
N SER A 55 16.00 -8.56 -0.29
CA SER A 55 15.27 -8.68 0.98
C SER A 55 13.85 -9.13 0.73
N THR A 56 13.44 -10.23 1.32
CA THR A 56 12.01 -10.57 1.38
C THR A 56 11.49 -10.18 2.76
N ALA A 57 10.42 -9.39 2.82
CA ALA A 57 9.82 -8.98 4.07
C ALA A 57 8.30 -9.13 4.04
N ASN A 58 7.76 -9.96 4.93
CA ASN A 58 6.32 -10.11 5.16
C ASN A 58 5.98 -9.40 6.46
N ILE A 59 5.33 -8.23 6.37
CA ILE A 59 5.21 -7.28 7.48
C ILE A 59 3.75 -6.99 7.76
N VAL A 60 3.37 -7.00 9.04
CA VAL A 60 2.05 -6.51 9.50
C VAL A 60 2.23 -5.15 10.17
N ILE A 61 1.58 -4.13 9.63
CA ILE A 61 1.57 -2.77 10.19
C ILE A 61 0.21 -2.50 10.81
N ASP A 62 0.23 -2.14 12.10
CA ASP A 62 -0.92 -1.61 12.82
C ASP A 62 -0.69 -0.12 13.16
N PRO A 63 -1.32 0.81 12.43
CA PRO A 63 -1.15 2.23 12.70
C PRO A 63 -1.75 2.67 14.05
N ALA A 64 -2.70 1.92 14.61
CA ALA A 64 -3.38 2.24 15.87
C ALA A 64 -2.58 1.81 17.10
N MET A 65 -1.60 0.92 16.95
CA MET A 65 -0.67 0.62 18.04
C MET A 65 0.09 1.89 18.47
N ASP A 66 0.45 1.95 19.75
CA ASP A 66 1.36 2.95 20.30
C ASP A 66 2.64 2.25 20.75
N ILE A 67 3.79 2.74 20.31
CA ILE A 67 5.09 2.16 20.68
C ILE A 67 5.78 3.13 21.62
N PRO A 68 6.02 2.71 22.88
CA PRO A 68 6.73 3.53 23.84
C PRO A 68 8.07 3.99 23.25
N ARG A 69 8.30 5.32 23.25
CA ARG A 69 9.50 5.95 22.68
C ARG A 69 10.82 5.32 23.15
N ARG A 70 10.85 4.81 24.39
CA ARG A 70 12.02 4.12 24.98
C ARG A 70 12.43 2.82 24.28
N LEU A 71 11.54 2.24 23.46
CA LEU A 71 11.80 1.03 22.69
C LEU A 71 12.38 1.32 21.31
N LEU A 72 12.42 2.59 20.89
CA LEU A 72 12.98 2.99 19.61
C LEU A 72 14.49 3.17 19.73
N SER A 73 15.22 2.77 18.69
CA SER A 73 16.67 2.95 18.65
C SER A 73 17.05 4.44 18.64
N TRP A 74 18.24 4.74 19.16
CA TRP A 74 18.75 6.11 19.20
C TRP A 74 18.89 6.74 17.81
N ASP A 75 19.26 5.93 16.81
CA ASP A 75 19.37 6.37 15.41
C ASP A 75 18.02 6.90 14.89
N VAL A 76 16.93 6.19 15.19
CA VAL A 76 15.57 6.62 14.84
C VAL A 76 15.19 7.92 15.56
N LEU A 77 15.54 8.02 16.85
CA LEU A 77 15.23 9.19 17.67
C LEU A 77 15.99 10.45 17.25
N SER A 78 17.17 10.30 16.64
CA SER A 78 18.03 11.40 16.20
C SER A 78 17.75 11.84 14.77
N LEU A 79 17.27 10.94 13.90
CA LEU A 79 17.08 11.23 12.47
C LEU A 79 15.81 12.02 12.15
N LEU A 80 14.79 12.02 13.02
CA LEU A 80 13.49 12.57 12.66
C LEU A 80 12.82 13.30 13.84
N PRO A 81 12.27 14.52 13.62
CA PRO A 81 11.49 15.23 14.63
C PRO A 81 10.30 14.40 15.13
N LYS A 82 9.90 14.64 16.38
CA LYS A 82 8.76 13.97 17.03
C LYS A 82 7.51 14.08 16.15
N GLY A 83 6.90 12.95 15.79
CA GLY A 83 5.64 12.88 15.04
C GLY A 83 5.76 12.76 13.52
N LEU A 84 6.97 12.74 12.96
CA LEU A 84 7.20 12.57 11.52
C LEU A 84 7.73 11.18 11.14
N TRP A 85 7.77 10.24 12.08
CA TRP A 85 8.25 8.88 11.81
C TRP A 85 7.25 8.14 10.92
N PRO A 86 7.70 7.54 9.80
CA PRO A 86 6.86 6.60 9.10
C PRO A 86 6.62 5.37 9.99
N ASN A 87 5.46 4.75 9.86
CA ASN A 87 5.16 3.46 10.48
C ASN A 87 6.07 2.35 9.96
N MET A 88 6.53 2.47 8.72
CA MET A 88 7.47 1.53 8.12
C MET A 88 8.48 2.28 7.27
N LYS A 89 9.77 1.98 7.44
CA LYS A 89 10.82 2.33 6.50
C LYS A 89 11.69 1.13 6.19
N LEU A 90 11.65 0.68 4.94
CA LEU A 90 12.57 -0.30 4.39
C LEU A 90 13.60 0.46 3.56
N TYR A 91 14.89 0.24 3.81
CA TYR A 91 15.97 0.94 3.15
C TYR A 91 17.08 -0.02 2.73
N ARG A 92 17.55 0.11 1.49
CA ARG A 92 18.71 -0.60 0.96
C ARG A 92 19.61 0.35 0.18
N ASP A 93 20.92 0.23 0.42
CA ASP A 93 21.93 0.92 -0.38
C ASP A 93 22.23 0.15 -1.68
N GLU A 94 22.35 -1.18 -1.58
CA GLU A 94 22.51 -2.11 -2.70
C GLU A 94 21.53 -3.27 -2.59
N GLY A 95 21.12 -3.83 -3.74
CA GLY A 95 20.19 -4.95 -3.81
C GLY A 95 18.73 -4.52 -4.00
N SER A 96 17.86 -5.51 -4.15
CA SER A 96 16.42 -5.30 -4.40
C SER A 96 15.57 -5.53 -3.14
N ILE A 97 14.39 -4.91 -3.09
CA ILE A 97 13.43 -5.11 -2.01
C ILE A 97 12.20 -5.83 -2.56
N LEU A 98 11.85 -6.95 -1.94
CA LEU A 98 10.57 -7.66 -2.13
C LEU A 98 9.77 -7.54 -0.83
N GLY A 99 8.77 -6.67 -0.81
CA GLY A 99 7.94 -6.42 0.37
C GLY A 99 6.51 -6.92 0.19
N ASN A 100 5.96 -7.65 1.16
CA ASN A 100 4.53 -7.88 1.30
C ASN A 100 4.07 -7.26 2.62
N VAL A 101 3.20 -6.26 2.55
CA VAL A 101 2.77 -5.46 3.70
C VAL A 101 1.28 -5.64 3.89
N VAL A 102 0.87 -5.99 5.11
CA VAL A 102 -0.54 -6.05 5.52
C VAL A 102 -0.83 -4.87 6.43
N LEU A 103 -1.82 -4.07 6.08
CA LEU A 103 -2.31 -2.97 6.92
C LEU A 103 -3.52 -3.43 7.71
N LEU A 104 -3.38 -3.42 9.05
CA LEU A 104 -4.50 -3.70 9.93
C LEU A 104 -5.44 -2.48 10.02
N PRO A 105 -6.77 -2.71 10.16
CA PRO A 105 -7.73 -1.65 10.42
C PRO A 105 -7.47 -0.99 11.78
N PRO A 106 -7.84 0.30 11.96
CA PRO A 106 -7.63 0.99 13.22
C PRO A 106 -8.52 0.41 14.33
N ASN A 107 -7.97 0.30 15.54
CA ASN A 107 -8.73 -0.07 16.75
C ASN A 107 -9.68 1.07 17.16
N ILE A 108 -10.82 1.20 16.48
CA ILE A 108 -11.88 2.17 16.85
C ILE A 108 -12.81 1.51 17.88
N PRO A 109 -12.93 2.05 19.10
CA PRO A 109 -13.82 1.51 20.13
C PRO A 109 -15.28 1.47 19.64
N PRO A 110 -16.07 0.45 20.03
CA PRO A 110 -17.45 0.28 19.60
C PRO A 110 -18.45 1.30 20.17
N SER A 111 -18.01 2.25 21.01
CA SER A 111 -18.90 3.15 21.77
C SER A 111 -19.59 4.24 20.95
N THR A 112 -19.25 4.41 19.68
CA THR A 112 -19.98 5.28 18.75
C THR A 112 -20.45 4.40 17.61
N GLY A 113 -21.76 4.13 17.53
CA GLY A 113 -22.38 3.35 16.45
C GLY A 113 -22.22 3.93 15.03
N ASP A 114 -21.41 4.98 14.89
CA ASP A 114 -20.97 5.55 13.63
C ASP A 114 -19.53 5.10 13.35
N SER A 115 -19.33 4.43 12.21
CA SER A 115 -17.98 4.19 11.68
C SER A 115 -17.25 5.52 11.57
N VAL A 116 -16.13 5.71 12.29
CA VAL A 116 -15.32 6.93 12.16
C VAL A 116 -15.02 7.16 10.68
N PRO A 117 -15.37 8.32 10.10
CA PRO A 117 -15.12 8.60 8.69
C PRO A 117 -13.66 8.35 8.33
N ARG A 118 -13.38 7.80 7.14
CA ARG A 118 -12.01 7.49 6.68
C ARG A 118 -11.05 8.68 6.83
N ALA A 119 -11.57 9.88 6.57
CA ALA A 119 -10.88 11.16 6.72
C ALA A 119 -10.36 11.46 8.14
N GLN A 120 -10.96 10.87 9.18
CA GLN A 120 -10.59 11.09 10.58
C GLN A 120 -9.71 9.96 11.14
N ARG A 121 -9.42 8.92 10.34
CA ARG A 121 -8.61 7.77 10.78
C ARG A 121 -7.12 8.10 10.71
N LYS A 122 -6.35 7.54 11.66
CA LYS A 122 -4.89 7.68 11.67
C LYS A 122 -4.31 7.03 10.41
N ARG A 123 -3.65 7.84 9.59
CA ARG A 123 -3.04 7.43 8.33
C ARG A 123 -1.74 6.67 8.57
N ALA A 124 -1.60 5.51 7.94
CA ALA A 124 -0.34 4.77 7.91
C ALA A 124 0.67 5.50 7.00
N LYS A 125 1.91 5.65 7.44
CA LYS A 125 2.99 6.24 6.65
C LYS A 125 4.05 5.18 6.36
N LEU A 126 4.22 4.83 5.09
CA LEU A 126 5.12 3.77 4.64
C LEU A 126 6.16 4.35 3.71
N LYS A 127 7.42 3.92 3.86
CA LYS A 127 8.52 4.31 2.99
C LYS A 127 9.35 3.10 2.60
N ILE A 128 9.66 2.96 1.31
CA ILE A 128 10.53 1.92 0.78
C ILE A 128 11.55 2.58 -0.13
N GLU A 129 12.83 2.36 0.13
CA GLU A 129 13.92 3.03 -0.57
C GLU A 129 15.01 2.03 -0.94
N ALA A 130 15.33 1.92 -2.23
CA ALA A 130 16.42 1.12 -2.77
C ALA A 130 17.30 2.01 -3.65
N LYS A 131 18.51 2.36 -3.18
CA LYS A 131 19.41 3.26 -3.91
C LYS A 131 20.06 2.64 -5.13
N LYS A 132 20.20 1.32 -5.18
CA LYS A 132 20.69 0.55 -6.33
C LYS A 132 19.98 -0.80 -6.39
N GLY A 133 18.88 -0.85 -7.13
CA GLY A 133 18.10 -2.08 -7.28
C GLY A 133 16.62 -1.83 -7.49
N CYS A 134 15.91 -2.93 -7.69
CA CYS A 134 14.48 -2.92 -7.97
C CYS A 134 13.65 -3.02 -6.69
N ILE A 135 12.41 -2.56 -6.75
CA ILE A 135 11.44 -2.72 -5.66
C ILE A 135 10.20 -3.43 -6.21
N THR A 136 9.89 -4.60 -5.65
CA THR A 136 8.59 -5.24 -5.82
C THR A 136 7.88 -5.17 -4.49
N THR A 137 6.73 -4.51 -4.41
CA THR A 137 5.98 -4.40 -3.16
C THR A 137 4.50 -4.67 -3.34
N ARG A 138 3.92 -5.42 -2.42
CA ARG A 138 2.48 -5.71 -2.34
C ARG A 138 1.92 -5.12 -1.07
N ILE A 139 0.85 -4.34 -1.19
CA ILE A 139 0.10 -3.82 -0.06
C ILE A 139 -1.25 -4.54 -0.03
N HIS A 140 -1.55 -5.18 1.08
CA HIS A 140 -2.85 -5.76 1.35
C HIS A 140 -3.55 -4.94 2.44
N SER A 141 -4.85 -4.74 2.28
CA SER A 141 -5.71 -4.09 3.27
C SER A 141 -6.85 -5.03 3.56
N LEU A 142 -7.00 -5.45 4.82
CA LEU A 142 -7.96 -6.50 5.15
C LEU A 142 -9.42 -6.01 5.11
N TYR A 143 -9.69 -4.68 5.20
CA TYR A 143 -11.07 -4.18 5.35
C TYR A 143 -11.39 -2.81 4.72
N ASN A 144 -10.63 -2.30 3.74
CA ASN A 144 -10.86 -0.96 3.14
C ASN A 144 -10.85 0.21 4.16
N GLU A 145 -10.22 0.02 5.32
CA GLU A 145 -10.43 0.91 6.46
C GLU A 145 -9.28 1.87 6.76
N THR A 146 -8.05 1.51 6.44
CA THR A 146 -6.85 2.24 6.85
C THR A 146 -6.33 3.09 5.70
N PRO A 147 -6.51 4.42 5.71
CA PRO A 147 -5.84 5.27 4.74
C PRO A 147 -4.32 5.17 4.94
N TYR A 148 -3.58 5.14 3.84
CA TYR A 148 -2.12 5.10 3.90
C TYR A 148 -1.46 6.05 2.91
N THR A 149 -0.25 6.47 3.22
CA THR A 149 0.69 7.07 2.28
C THR A 149 1.86 6.11 2.12
N LEU A 150 2.17 5.75 0.88
CA LEU A 150 3.31 4.92 0.50
C LEU A 150 4.26 5.73 -0.39
N GLU A 151 5.49 5.91 0.07
CA GLU A 151 6.57 6.52 -0.69
C GLU A 151 7.57 5.45 -1.12
N ILE A 152 7.80 5.29 -2.42
CA ILE A 152 8.76 4.34 -3.00
C ILE A 152 9.81 5.13 -3.78
N LEU A 153 11.08 4.91 -3.46
CA LEU A 153 12.22 5.50 -4.15
C LEU A 153 13.14 4.38 -4.62
N ALA A 154 13.31 4.21 -5.94
CA ALA A 154 14.15 3.15 -6.51
C ALA A 154 15.13 3.70 -7.56
N ASP A 155 16.35 3.17 -7.58
CA ASP A 155 17.24 3.25 -8.74
C ASP A 155 17.20 1.94 -9.53
N GLY A 156 16.01 1.64 -10.05
CA GLY A 156 15.70 0.41 -10.77
C GLY A 156 14.21 0.33 -11.09
N ASP A 157 13.75 -0.85 -11.50
CA ASP A 157 12.35 -1.12 -11.79
C ASP A 157 11.52 -1.15 -10.49
N VAL A 158 10.28 -0.68 -10.58
CA VAL A 158 9.29 -0.75 -9.50
C VAL A 158 8.07 -1.54 -9.97
N GLU A 159 7.74 -2.60 -9.24
CA GLU A 159 6.48 -3.33 -9.35
C GLU A 159 5.67 -3.13 -8.08
N LEU A 160 4.56 -2.42 -8.21
CA LEU A 160 3.69 -2.09 -7.10
C LEU A 160 2.34 -2.80 -7.26
N TYR A 161 1.93 -3.53 -6.24
CA TYR A 161 0.60 -4.11 -6.15
C TYR A 161 -0.16 -3.42 -5.00
N ILE A 162 -1.26 -2.77 -5.33
CA ILE A 162 -2.14 -2.07 -4.37
C ILE A 162 -3.46 -2.83 -4.20
N PRO A 163 -4.15 -2.71 -3.05
CA PRO A 163 -5.43 -3.40 -2.86
C PRO A 163 -6.48 -2.83 -3.81
N ALA A 164 -7.45 -3.66 -4.23
CA ALA A 164 -8.61 -3.22 -5.02
C ALA A 164 -9.44 -2.16 -4.26
N SER A 165 -9.30 -2.09 -2.94
CA SER A 165 -9.88 -1.08 -2.07
C SER A 165 -9.19 0.29 -2.12
N PHE A 166 -8.06 0.42 -2.84
CA PHE A 166 -7.30 1.67 -2.93
C PHE A 166 -8.16 2.79 -3.53
N ARG A 167 -8.28 3.91 -2.82
CA ARG A 167 -9.04 5.08 -3.25
C ARG A 167 -8.23 6.32 -2.95
N GLY A 168 -7.60 6.90 -3.96
CA GLY A 168 -6.61 7.93 -3.71
C GLY A 168 -5.72 8.30 -4.88
N LEU A 169 -4.66 9.05 -4.56
CA LEU A 169 -3.77 9.66 -5.54
C LEU A 169 -2.54 8.78 -5.81
N LEU A 170 -2.25 8.55 -7.09
CA LEU A 170 -1.01 7.99 -7.58
C LEU A 170 -0.15 9.11 -8.19
N ARG A 171 1.09 9.24 -7.73
CA ARG A 171 2.10 10.18 -8.25
C ARG A 171 3.32 9.38 -8.67
N LEU A 172 3.50 9.19 -9.97
CA LEU A 172 4.51 8.27 -10.51
C LEU A 172 5.51 9.07 -11.35
N THR A 173 6.78 9.00 -10.98
CA THR A 173 7.89 9.67 -11.66
C THR A 173 8.85 8.61 -12.18
N ALA A 174 9.07 8.60 -13.48
CA ALA A 174 10.00 7.66 -14.13
C ALA A 174 10.87 8.40 -15.16
N PRO A 175 11.92 7.77 -15.70
CA PRO A 175 12.78 8.37 -16.71
C PRO A 175 12.01 8.67 -17.99
N ARG A 176 12.63 9.44 -18.89
CA ARG A 176 12.04 9.60 -20.23
C ARG A 176 12.03 8.24 -20.95
N PRO A 177 10.97 7.96 -21.73
CA PRO A 177 10.92 6.78 -22.59
C PRO A 177 12.20 6.67 -23.44
N GLN A 178 12.86 5.52 -23.35
CA GLN A 178 13.83 5.10 -24.35
C GLN A 178 13.08 4.22 -25.36
N ASN A 179 13.33 4.43 -26.65
CA ASN A 179 12.79 3.57 -27.73
C ASN A 179 11.26 3.42 -27.72
N GLN A 180 10.53 4.50 -27.42
CA GLN A 180 9.06 4.55 -27.39
C GLN A 180 8.38 3.63 -26.36
N GLN A 181 9.12 2.99 -25.44
CA GLN A 181 8.50 2.16 -24.40
C GLN A 181 7.98 3.02 -23.23
N PRO A 182 6.72 2.82 -22.79
CA PRO A 182 6.18 3.55 -21.64
C PRO A 182 6.94 3.17 -20.37
N GLN A 183 7.38 4.18 -19.61
CA GLN A 183 8.10 4.00 -18.35
C GLN A 183 7.17 3.92 -17.13
N VAL A 184 5.88 4.19 -17.33
CA VAL A 184 4.85 4.04 -16.31
C VAL A 184 3.69 3.29 -16.94
N ILE A 185 3.32 2.16 -16.35
CA ILE A 185 2.29 1.24 -16.82
C ILE A 185 1.33 0.97 -15.65
N LEU A 186 0.05 1.26 -15.85
CA LEU A 186 -1.03 0.80 -14.99
C LEU A 186 -1.67 -0.41 -15.67
N CYS A 187 -2.02 -1.46 -14.91
CA CYS A 187 -2.83 -2.55 -15.46
C CYS A 187 -4.18 -2.02 -15.98
N ASP A 188 -4.80 -2.73 -16.92
CA ASP A 188 -6.01 -2.24 -17.60
C ASP A 188 -7.17 -1.97 -16.64
N GLU A 189 -7.35 -2.82 -15.62
CA GLU A 189 -8.36 -2.65 -14.58
C GLU A 189 -8.15 -1.36 -13.79
N LEU A 190 -6.93 -1.13 -13.30
CA LEU A 190 -6.57 0.08 -12.55
C LEU A 190 -6.67 1.33 -13.43
N LYS A 191 -6.24 1.22 -14.69
CA LYS A 191 -6.35 2.30 -15.67
C LYS A 191 -7.80 2.70 -15.89
N ASN A 192 -8.71 1.73 -16.06
CA ASN A 192 -10.14 1.96 -16.23
C ASN A 192 -10.81 2.53 -14.97
N ALA A 193 -10.29 2.20 -13.79
CA ALA A 193 -10.75 2.73 -12.50
C ALA A 193 -10.11 4.08 -12.12
N SER A 194 -9.25 4.64 -12.98
CA SER A 194 -8.47 5.84 -12.71
C SER A 194 -8.82 7.02 -13.61
N THR A 195 -8.79 8.23 -13.06
CA THR A 195 -8.89 9.48 -13.79
C THR A 195 -7.51 10.13 -13.87
N PRO A 196 -6.94 10.35 -15.07
CA PRO A 196 -5.68 11.07 -15.21
C PRO A 196 -5.86 12.53 -14.80
N LEU A 197 -4.96 13.04 -13.94
CA LEU A 197 -4.99 14.43 -13.45
C LEU A 197 -3.98 15.35 -14.14
N GLY A 198 -3.12 14.79 -14.99
CA GLY A 198 -2.16 15.52 -15.79
C GLY A 198 -0.72 15.03 -15.63
N ASP A 199 0.09 15.44 -16.60
CA ASP A 199 1.51 15.09 -16.70
C ASP A 199 2.35 16.37 -16.62
N ASN A 200 3.35 16.39 -15.75
CA ASN A 200 4.31 17.49 -15.71
C ASN A 200 5.55 17.12 -16.51
N TRP A 201 5.75 17.76 -17.66
CA TRP A 201 6.87 17.50 -18.55
C TRP A 201 8.25 17.76 -17.89
N TRP A 202 8.33 18.72 -16.96
CA TRP A 202 9.58 19.11 -16.31
C TRP A 202 9.97 18.12 -15.21
N SER A 203 9.02 17.73 -14.36
CA SER A 203 9.27 16.77 -13.29
C SER A 203 9.16 15.31 -13.73
N ARG A 204 8.60 15.05 -14.93
CA ARG A 204 8.24 13.71 -15.44
C ARG A 204 7.24 12.96 -14.56
N GLU A 205 6.62 13.69 -13.63
CA GLU A 205 5.58 13.18 -12.74
C GLU A 205 4.28 13.05 -13.53
N ARG A 206 3.67 11.87 -13.44
CA ARG A 206 2.35 11.58 -13.97
C ARG A 206 1.40 11.28 -12.82
N LYS A 207 0.18 11.82 -12.90
CA LYS A 207 -0.80 11.74 -11.80
C LYS A 207 -2.09 11.07 -12.22
N TRP A 208 -2.56 10.16 -11.38
CA TRP A 208 -3.87 9.54 -11.51
C TRP A 208 -4.60 9.56 -10.18
N TYR A 209 -5.90 9.74 -10.23
CA TYR A 209 -6.77 9.53 -9.08
C TYR A 209 -7.57 8.25 -9.29
N VAL A 210 -7.58 7.35 -8.31
CA VAL A 210 -8.31 6.08 -8.35
C VAL A 210 -9.57 6.21 -7.51
N GLY A 211 -10.74 5.96 -8.11
CA GLY A 211 -12.05 6.14 -7.48
C GLY A 211 -12.77 7.43 -7.89
N ASP A 212 -13.85 7.78 -7.18
CA ASP A 212 -14.67 8.96 -7.49
C ASP A 212 -14.00 10.25 -6.97
N ASN A 213 -13.52 11.08 -7.90
CA ASN A 213 -12.87 12.35 -7.59
C ASN A 213 -13.86 13.46 -7.16
N ARG A 214 -15.17 13.27 -7.31
CA ARG A 214 -16.19 14.26 -6.94
C ARG A 214 -16.27 14.47 -5.43
N ALA A 215 -15.87 13.46 -4.65
CA ALA A 215 -15.79 13.55 -3.19
C ALA A 215 -14.54 14.30 -2.70
N VAL A 216 -13.55 14.57 -3.57
CA VAL A 216 -12.30 15.26 -3.22
C VAL A 216 -12.52 16.77 -3.25
N THR A 217 -13.36 17.27 -2.34
CA THR A 217 -13.55 18.70 -2.15
C THR A 217 -12.44 19.27 -1.27
N ASN A 218 -11.40 19.88 -1.86
CA ASN A 218 -10.41 20.80 -1.26
C ASN A 218 -9.70 20.40 0.06
N LYS A 219 -9.95 19.21 0.62
CA LYS A 219 -9.30 18.68 1.82
C LYS A 219 -8.34 17.59 1.38
N THR A 220 -7.06 17.91 1.45
CA THR A 220 -5.92 17.20 0.85
C THR A 220 -5.64 15.81 1.44
N GLU A 221 -6.45 15.30 2.39
CA GLU A 221 -6.01 14.23 3.30
C GLU A 221 -7.00 13.07 3.51
N GLU A 222 -8.03 12.91 2.67
CA GLU A 222 -9.10 11.93 2.98
C GLU A 222 -8.90 10.51 2.38
N GLY A 223 -8.04 10.37 1.35
CA GLY A 223 -7.84 9.11 0.61
C GLY A 223 -6.42 8.56 0.66
N ASP A 224 -6.16 7.40 0.08
CA ASP A 224 -4.81 6.84 0.01
C ASP A 224 -3.87 7.71 -0.84
N GLU A 225 -2.56 7.58 -0.64
CA GLU A 225 -1.56 8.22 -1.48
C GLU A 225 -0.42 7.25 -1.77
N VAL A 226 -0.03 7.17 -3.03
CA VAL A 226 1.20 6.50 -3.45
C VAL A 226 2.05 7.49 -4.22
N VAL A 227 3.29 7.63 -3.80
CA VAL A 227 4.33 8.36 -4.51
C VAL A 227 5.43 7.37 -4.89
N VAL A 228 5.72 7.25 -6.18
CA VAL A 228 6.78 6.38 -6.69
C VAL A 228 7.75 7.21 -7.53
N ASP A 229 9.04 7.11 -7.23
CA ASP A 229 10.13 7.69 -8.02
C ASP A 229 11.11 6.59 -8.43
N ALA A 230 11.14 6.28 -9.72
CA ALA A 230 12.09 5.36 -10.35
C ALA A 230 13.13 6.17 -11.15
N LYS A 231 14.40 6.12 -10.76
CA LYS A 231 15.46 6.94 -11.37
C LYS A 231 15.94 6.43 -12.72
N THR A 232 15.98 5.12 -12.90
CA THR A 232 16.54 4.47 -14.10
C THR A 232 15.64 3.39 -14.69
N GLY A 233 14.68 2.86 -13.93
CA GLY A 233 13.77 1.82 -14.37
C GLY A 233 12.34 2.29 -14.67
N ARG A 234 11.48 1.31 -14.93
CA ARG A 234 10.04 1.52 -15.17
C ARG A 234 9.22 1.32 -13.90
N ILE A 235 8.00 1.83 -13.92
CA ILE A 235 7.00 1.65 -12.86
C ILE A 235 5.82 0.87 -13.43
N ASN A 236 5.52 -0.28 -12.84
CA ASN A 236 4.34 -1.07 -13.13
C ASN A 236 3.44 -1.10 -11.89
N VAL A 237 2.16 -0.76 -12.05
CA VAL A 237 1.19 -0.77 -10.95
C VAL A 237 0.02 -1.69 -11.28
N TYR A 238 -0.27 -2.58 -10.35
CA TYR A 238 -1.30 -3.62 -10.45
C TYR A 238 -2.22 -3.58 -9.24
N TYR A 239 -3.41 -4.20 -9.35
CA TYR A 239 -4.13 -4.64 -8.18
C TYR A 239 -3.50 -5.91 -7.61
N VAL A 240 -3.52 -6.05 -6.28
CA VAL A 240 -3.21 -7.30 -5.60
C VAL A 240 -4.50 -8.08 -5.36
N GLU A 241 -4.40 -9.41 -5.39
CA GLU A 241 -5.47 -10.27 -4.90
C GLU A 241 -5.61 -10.11 -3.38
N ASP A 242 -6.86 -10.15 -2.91
CA ASP A 242 -7.15 -10.08 -1.47
C ASP A 242 -6.55 -11.30 -0.76
N LEU A 243 -6.03 -11.08 0.45
CA LEU A 243 -5.58 -12.17 1.32
C LEU A 243 -6.81 -12.98 1.75
N ALA A 244 -6.90 -14.21 1.27
CA ALA A 244 -7.87 -15.17 1.77
C ALA A 244 -7.42 -15.65 3.15
N LEU A 245 -7.96 -15.06 4.21
CA LEU A 245 -7.76 -15.52 5.58
C LEU A 245 -8.83 -16.55 5.93
N GLU A 246 -8.42 -17.76 6.28
CA GLU A 246 -9.32 -18.81 6.77
C GLU A 246 -9.43 -18.71 8.31
N ILE A 247 -10.36 -17.89 8.79
CA ILE A 247 -10.63 -17.76 10.22
C ILE A 247 -11.65 -18.84 10.59
N ASN A 248 -11.19 -19.93 11.21
CA ASN A 248 -12.01 -21.03 11.73
C ASN A 248 -12.44 -20.82 13.18
#